data_AF-A0A949LM29-F1
#
_entry.id   AF-A0A949LM29-F1
#
_cell.length_a   1.000
_cell.length_b   1.000
_cell.length_c   1.000
_cell.angle_alpha   90.00
_cell.angle_beta   90.00
_cell.angle_gamma   90.00
#
_symmetry.space_group_name_H-M   'P 1'
#
loop_
_entity.id
_entity.type
_entity.pdbx_description
1 polymer ?
#
loop_
_entity_poly.entity_id
_entity_poly.type
_entity_poly.pdbx_seq_one_letter_code
_entity_poly.pdbx_strand_id
1 'polypeptide(L)'
;MNWWNLLATPIVAFYAFACGRNAFRWAIYTLIFGFFAIIPLLFLRKRPIKDLTIPDWFYALVRRFRIKRELKQINTPADLPKQ
;
A
#
# COMPACT_ATOMS: atom_id res chain seq x y z
N MET A 1 -16.20 -18.96 -3.91
CA MET A 1 -16.30 -17.56 -4.38
C MET A 1 -17.71 -17.35 -4.92
N ASN A 2 -18.50 -16.48 -4.29
CA ASN A 2 -19.81 -16.11 -4.84
C ASN A 2 -19.58 -15.22 -6.07
N TRP A 3 -20.16 -15.60 -7.22
CA TRP A 3 -20.11 -14.81 -8.47
C TRP A 3 -20.56 -13.36 -8.27
N TRP A 4 -21.46 -13.13 -7.32
CA TRP A 4 -21.90 -11.83 -6.85
C TRP A 4 -20.77 -10.92 -6.34
N ASN A 5 -19.78 -11.47 -5.64
CA ASN A 5 -18.63 -10.69 -5.15
C ASN A 5 -17.71 -10.28 -6.31
N LEU A 6 -17.62 -11.10 -7.35
CA LEU A 6 -16.84 -10.80 -8.54
C LEU A 6 -17.44 -9.61 -9.31
N LEU A 7 -18.77 -9.60 -9.47
CA LEU A 7 -19.53 -8.51 -10.10
C LEU A 7 -19.54 -7.23 -9.26
N ALA A 8 -19.55 -7.34 -7.93
CA ALA A 8 -19.48 -6.20 -7.03
C ALA A 8 -18.11 -5.51 -7.05
N THR A 9 -17.02 -6.27 -7.26
CA THR A 9 -15.63 -5.77 -7.22
C THR A 9 -15.40 -4.53 -8.11
N PRO A 10 -15.72 -4.52 -9.41
CA PRO A 10 -15.52 -3.34 -10.25
C PRO A 10 -16.39 -2.14 -9.81
N ILE A 11 -17.60 -2.39 -9.34
CA ILE A 11 -18.52 -1.34 -8.86
C ILE A 11 -17.95 -0.67 -7.61
N VAL A 12 -17.53 -1.46 -6.62
CA VAL A 12 -16.95 -0.94 -5.37
C VAL A 12 -15.60 -0.26 -5.63
N ALA A 13 -14.77 -0.83 -6.51
CA ALA A 13 -13.49 -0.24 -6.89
C ALA A 13 -13.67 1.12 -7.59
N PHE A 14 -14.63 1.23 -8.51
CA PHE A 14 -14.96 2.48 -9.18
C PHE A 14 -15.50 3.52 -8.18
N TYR A 15 -16.36 3.11 -7.26
CA TYR A 15 -16.90 4.00 -6.23
C TYR A 15 -15.83 4.46 -5.24
N ALA A 16 -14.90 3.57 -4.86
CA ALA A 16 -13.73 3.91 -4.04
C ALA A 16 -12.85 4.94 -4.75
N PHE A 17 -12.62 4.74 -6.04
CA PHE A 17 -11.84 5.65 -6.87
C PHE A 17 -12.49 7.04 -6.95
N ALA A 18 -13.79 7.11 -7.27
CA ALA A 18 -14.54 8.36 -7.29
C ALA A 18 -14.55 9.08 -5.93
N CYS A 19 -14.50 8.34 -4.82
CA CYS A 19 -14.39 8.91 -3.48
C CYS A 19 -12.96 9.33 -3.08
N GLY A 20 -11.96 9.18 -3.95
CA GLY A 20 -10.56 9.50 -3.65
C GLY A 20 -9.88 8.51 -2.70
N ARG A 21 -10.38 7.26 -2.62
CA ARG A 21 -9.83 6.18 -1.80
C ARG A 21 -9.07 5.18 -2.64
N ASN A 22 -8.15 4.45 -2.02
CA ASN A 22 -7.37 3.41 -2.67
C ASN A 22 -8.26 2.28 -3.22
N ALA A 23 -8.54 2.31 -4.52
CA ALA A 23 -9.37 1.34 -5.23
C ALA A 23 -8.89 -0.10 -5.02
N PHE A 24 -7.57 -0.32 -5.01
CA PHE A 24 -6.97 -1.64 -4.82
C PHE A 24 -7.26 -2.25 -3.45
N ARG A 25 -7.17 -1.45 -2.37
CA ARG A 25 -7.52 -1.91 -1.01
C ARG A 25 -9.00 -2.25 -0.90
N TRP A 26 -9.86 -1.44 -1.52
CA TRP A 26 -11.30 -1.66 -1.52
C TRP A 26 -11.73 -2.85 -2.38
N ALA A 27 -11.03 -3.13 -3.49
CA ALA A 27 -11.25 -4.35 -4.27
C ALA A 27 -10.97 -5.62 -3.44
N ILE A 28 -9.88 -5.63 -2.66
CA ILE A 28 -9.58 -6.73 -1.72
C ILE A 28 -10.67 -6.87 -0.66
N TYR A 29 -11.13 -5.76 -0.07
CA TYR A 29 -12.24 -5.80 0.89
C TYR A 29 -13.55 -6.31 0.28
N THR A 30 -13.79 -6.04 -1.01
CA THR A 30 -14.97 -6.52 -1.73
C THR A 30 -14.92 -8.03 -1.97
N LEU A 31 -13.72 -8.62 -2.10
CA LEU A 31 -13.60 -10.08 -2.19
C LEU A 31 -13.95 -10.78 -0.87
N ILE A 32 -13.64 -10.15 0.27
CA ILE A 32 -13.87 -10.69 1.62
C ILE A 32 -15.32 -10.44 2.07
N PHE A 33 -15.80 -9.21 1.95
CA PHE A 33 -17.12 -8.78 2.46
C PHE A 33 -18.21 -8.72 1.38
N GLY A 34 -17.86 -8.92 0.11
CA GLY A 34 -18.80 -8.78 -1.00
C GLY A 34 -19.33 -7.36 -1.17
N PHE A 35 -20.58 -7.27 -1.60
CA PHE A 35 -21.30 -6.01 -1.80
C PHE A 35 -21.39 -5.15 -0.53
N PHE A 36 -21.34 -5.75 0.66
CA PHE A 36 -21.36 -5.02 1.94
C PHE A 36 -20.15 -4.11 2.14
N ALA A 37 -19.07 -4.25 1.36
CA ALA A 37 -17.95 -3.32 1.37
C ALA A 37 -18.34 -1.87 1.00
N ILE A 38 -19.48 -1.65 0.35
CA ILE A 38 -19.99 -0.30 0.03
C ILE A 38 -20.39 0.47 1.30
N ILE A 39 -20.92 -0.22 2.31
CA ILE A 39 -21.39 0.41 3.55
C ILE A 39 -20.25 1.15 4.27
N PRO A 40 -19.11 0.52 4.63
CA PRO A 40 -17.99 1.24 5.22
C PRO A 40 -17.36 2.23 4.23
N LEU A 41 -17.50 2.02 2.91
CA LEU A 41 -17.02 2.99 1.92
C LEU A 41 -17.79 4.32 2.02
N LEU A 42 -19.11 4.26 2.18
CA LEU A 42 -19.97 5.44 2.37
C LEU A 42 -19.92 6.01 3.79
N PHE A 43 -19.90 5.16 4.81
CA PHE A 43 -19.99 5.58 6.21
C PHE A 43 -18.67 6.02 6.83
N LEU A 44 -17.51 5.47 6.41
CA LEU A 44 -16.26 6.00 6.94
C LEU A 44 -16.12 7.45 6.49
N ARG A 45 -15.71 8.34 7.39
CA ARG A 45 -15.39 9.72 7.04
C ARG A 45 -14.25 9.71 6.02
N LYS A 46 -14.39 10.46 4.92
CA LYS A 46 -13.29 10.70 3.97
C LYS A 46 -12.13 11.29 4.77
N ARG A 47 -11.15 10.46 5.12
CA ARG A 47 -9.90 10.99 5.66
C ARG A 47 -9.26 11.70 4.47
N PRO A 48 -8.96 13.01 4.56
CA PRO A 48 -8.04 13.60 3.60
C PRO A 48 -6.80 12.71 3.60
N ILE A 49 -6.22 12.51 2.44
CA ILE A 49 -4.93 11.82 2.30
C ILE A 49 -3.95 12.70 3.09
N LYS A 50 -3.88 12.48 4.41
CA LYS A 50 -2.86 13.08 5.27
C LYS A 50 -1.57 12.63 4.64
N ASP A 51 -0.69 13.60 4.38
CA ASP A 51 0.60 13.42 3.76
C ASP A 51 1.16 12.06 4.12
N LEU A 52 1.50 11.31 3.06
CA LEU A 52 1.96 9.93 3.09
C LEU A 52 3.20 9.86 4.01
N THR A 53 2.94 9.79 5.30
CA THR A 53 3.94 9.70 6.36
C THR A 53 4.32 8.24 6.37
N ILE A 54 5.19 7.91 5.41
CA ILE A 54 5.84 6.61 5.33
C ILE A 54 6.49 6.40 6.70
N PRO A 55 6.14 5.30 7.42
CA PRO A 55 6.65 5.07 8.77
C PRO A 55 8.18 5.06 8.79
N ASP A 56 8.80 5.62 9.83
CA ASP A 56 10.27 5.69 9.94
C ASP A 56 10.96 4.32 9.84
N TRP A 57 10.28 3.26 10.29
CA TRP A 57 10.73 1.88 10.11
C TRP A 57 10.95 1.52 8.63
N PHE A 58 10.08 1.98 7.74
CA PHE A 58 10.19 1.70 6.31
C PHE A 58 11.38 2.44 5.69
N TYR A 59 11.61 3.69 6.08
CA TYR A 59 12.83 4.43 5.70
C TYR A 59 14.10 3.71 6.20
N ALA A 60 14.10 3.23 7.44
CA ALA A 60 15.22 2.48 8.00
C ALA A 60 15.47 1.17 7.25
N LEU A 61 14.42 0.47 6.82
CA LEU A 61 14.52 -0.77 6.05
C LEU A 61 15.11 -0.51 4.66
N VAL A 62 14.58 0.48 3.92
CA VAL A 62 15.08 0.85 2.58
C VAL A 62 16.54 1.30 2.67
N ARG A 63 16.89 2.08 3.70
CA ARG A 63 18.28 2.51 3.94
C ARG A 63 19.20 1.32 4.17
N ARG A 64 18.80 0.34 4.99
CA ARG A 64 19.56 -0.91 5.22
C ARG A 64 19.73 -1.73 3.94
N PHE A 65 18.69 -1.84 3.11
CA PHE A 65 18.79 -2.53 1.83
C PHE A 65 19.75 -1.85 0.86
N ARG A 66 19.71 -0.52 0.79
CA ARG A 66 20.63 0.27 -0.02
C ARG A 66 22.08 0.12 0.45
N ILE A 67 22.31 0.27 1.75
CA ILE A 67 23.63 0.07 2.38
C ILE A 67 24.14 -1.36 2.12
N LYS A 68 23.28 -2.39 2.27
CA LYS A 68 23.66 -3.78 1.99
C LYS A 68 24.00 -4.00 0.52
N ARG A 69 23.34 -3.29 -0.41
CA ARG A 69 23.64 -3.35 -1.84
C ARG A 69 24.96 -2.66 -2.17
N GLU A 70 25.23 -1.50 -1.59
CA GLU A 70 26.48 -0.75 -1.79
C GLU A 70 27.66 -1.48 -1.13
N LEU A 71 27.50 -2.02 0.09
CA LEU A 71 28.52 -2.86 0.75
C LEU A 71 28.83 -4.14 -0.03
N LYS A 72 27.85 -4.71 -0.75
CA LYS A 72 28.08 -5.89 -1.59
C LYS A 72 28.90 -5.56 -2.85
N GLN A 73 28.99 -4.28 -3.23
CA GLN A 73 29.88 -3.84 -4.31
C GLN A 73 31.31 -3.56 -3.83
N ILE A 74 31.52 -3.41 -2.53
CA ILE A 74 32.83 -3.17 -1.92
C ILE A 74 33.45 -4.55 -1.58
N ASN A 75 34.30 -5.06 -2.48
CA ASN A 75 34.97 -6.37 -2.31
C ASN A 75 36.29 -6.28 -1.53
N THR A 76 36.83 -5.08 -1.31
CA THR A 76 38.17 -4.89 -0.71
C THR A 76 38.10 -3.89 0.45
N PRO A 77 38.73 -4.15 1.61
CA PRO A 77 38.74 -3.23 2.75
C PRO A 77 39.46 -1.90 2.48
N ALA A 78 40.12 -1.76 1.32
CA ALA A 78 40.79 -0.54 0.87
C ALA A 78 39.82 0.55 0.36
N ASP A 79 38.59 0.19 -0.01
CA ASP A 79 37.56 1.11 -0.54
C ASP A 79 36.62 1.66 0.54
N LEU A 80 36.80 1.25 1.79
CA LEU A 80 36.10 1.87 2.91
C LEU A 80 36.66 3.29 3.10
N PRO A 81 35.82 4.34 3.10
CA PRO A 81 36.31 5.69 3.37
C PRO A 81 36.92 5.68 4.77
N LYS A 82 38.24 5.89 4.83
CA LYS A 82 38.98 6.04 6.08
C LYS A 82 38.39 7.24 6.83
N GLN A 83 37.97 6.99 8.07
CA GLN A 83 37.65 8.03 9.05
C GLN A 83 38.88 8.86 9.36
#